data_AF-A0A4U9XM55-F1
#
_entry.id   AF-A0A4U9XM55-F1
#
_cell.length_a   1.000
_cell.length_b   1.000
_cell.length_c   1.000
_cell.angle_alpha   90.00
_cell.angle_beta   90.00
_cell.angle_gamma   90.00
#
_symmetry.space_group_name_H-M   'P 1'
#
loop_
_entity.id
_entity.type
_entity.pdbx_description
1 polymer ?
#
loop_
_entity_poly.entity_id
_entity_poly.type
_entity_poly.pdbx_seq_one_letter_code
_entity_poly.pdbx_strand_id
1 'polypeptide(L)' 'MKKLFNWIFAKPKKQEKSKWTIENNGWEANAKQYDDFIAHMRGVK' A
#
# COMPACT_ATOMS: atom_id res chain seq x y z
N MET A 1 34.40 -0.19 -15.10
CA MET A 1 33.73 -1.31 -15.80
C MET A 1 32.93 -2.22 -14.86
N LYS A 2 33.54 -2.87 -13.83
CA LYS A 2 32.80 -3.76 -12.90
C LYS A 2 31.55 -3.16 -12.24
N LYS A 3 31.58 -1.87 -11.88
CA LYS A 3 30.43 -1.18 -11.26
C LYS A 3 29.23 -1.01 -12.20
N LEU A 4 29.48 -0.84 -13.51
CA LEU A 4 28.42 -0.65 -14.51
C LEU A 4 27.68 -1.98 -14.76
N PHE A 5 28.43 -3.08 -14.88
CA PHE A 5 27.87 -4.42 -14.99
C PHE A 5 27.04 -4.78 -13.74
N ASN A 6 27.57 -4.54 -12.54
CA ASN A 6 26.82 -4.80 -11.30
C ASN A 6 25.53 -3.99 -11.19
N TRP A 7 25.47 -2.79 -11.79
CA TRP A 7 24.27 -1.97 -11.79
C TRP A 7 23.23 -2.45 -12.81
N ILE A 8 23.65 -2.85 -14.02
CA ILE A 8 22.76 -3.41 -15.06
C ILE A 8 22.15 -4.74 -14.59
N PHE A 9 22.91 -5.56 -13.86
CA PHE A 9 22.45 -6.85 -13.33
C PHE A 9 22.00 -6.80 -11.87
N ALA A 10 21.91 -5.61 -11.27
CA ALA A 10 21.35 -5.46 -9.93
C ALA A 10 19.87 -5.84 -9.99
N LYS A 11 19.51 -6.98 -9.40
CA LYS A 11 18.11 -7.40 -9.30
C LYS A 11 17.29 -6.26 -8.70
N PRO A 12 16.13 -5.92 -9.27
CA PRO A 12 15.25 -4.94 -8.64
C PRO A 12 14.95 -5.42 -7.22
N LYS A 13 15.11 -4.53 -6.23
CA LYS A 13 14.64 -4.79 -4.86
C LYS A 13 13.19 -5.25 -5.00
N LYS A 14 12.88 -6.44 -4.46
CA LYS A 14 11.50 -6.93 -4.41
C LYS A 14 10.66 -5.81 -3.81
N GLN A 15 9.83 -5.15 -4.63
CA GLN A 15 8.75 -4.36 -4.10
C GLN A 15 7.95 -5.34 -3.25
N GLU A 16 7.82 -5.06 -1.95
CA GLU A 16 6.82 -5.72 -1.14
C GLU A 16 5.50 -5.48 -1.86
N LYS A 17 5.03 -6.51 -2.57
CA LYS A 17 3.71 -6.49 -3.16
C LYS A 17 2.78 -6.28 -1.99
N SER A 18 2.05 -5.16 -2.00
CA SER A 18 0.95 -4.95 -1.07
C SER A 18 0.14 -6.24 -1.04
N LYS A 19 0.11 -6.89 0.12
CA LYS A 19 -0.48 -8.21 0.28
C LYS A 19 -1.99 -7.98 0.27
N TRP A 20 -2.57 -8.00 -0.92
CA TRP A 20 -4.01 -7.84 -1.08
C TRP A 20 -4.69 -8.97 -0.30
N THR A 21 -5.43 -8.59 0.72
CA THR A 21 -6.20 -9.50 1.56
C THR A 21 -7.61 -8.97 1.64
N ILE A 22 -8.60 -9.86 1.70
CA ILE A 22 -10.01 -9.46 1.79
C ILE A 22 -10.24 -8.63 3.05
N GLU A 23 -9.53 -8.93 4.14
CA GLU A 23 -9.58 -8.19 5.39
C GLU A 23 -9.10 -6.73 5.26
N ASN A 24 -8.07 -6.46 4.46
CA ASN A 24 -7.51 -5.11 4.30
C ASN A 24 -8.02 -4.37 3.06
N ASN A 25 -8.52 -5.09 2.06
CA ASN A 25 -8.84 -4.54 0.74
C ASN A 25 -10.21 -4.99 0.20
N GLY A 26 -10.97 -5.75 0.98
CA GLY A 26 -12.34 -6.13 0.64
C GLY A 26 -13.31 -4.95 0.73
N TRP A 27 -14.52 -5.15 0.20
CA TRP A 27 -15.55 -4.10 0.16
C TRP A 27 -15.91 -3.58 1.56
N GLU A 28 -16.10 -4.49 2.52
CA GLU A 28 -16.46 -4.13 3.91
C GLU A 28 -15.36 -3.32 4.61
N ALA A 29 -14.09 -3.68 4.42
CA ALA A 29 -12.96 -2.97 5.01
C ALA A 29 -12.87 -1.52 4.49
N ASN A 30 -13.06 -1.33 3.18
CA ASN A 30 -13.09 0.00 2.57
C ASN A 30 -14.31 0.82 3.01
N ALA A 31 -15.49 0.19 3.12
CA ALA A 31 -16.70 0.85 3.60
C ALA A 31 -16.51 1.37 5.04
N LYS A 32 -15.97 0.53 5.93
CA LYS A 32 -15.66 0.92 7.30
C LYS A 32 -14.68 2.10 7.37
N GLN A 33 -13.60 2.07 6.58
CA GLN A 33 -12.64 3.19 6.55
C GLN A 33 -13.28 4.49 6.09
N TYR A 34 -14.18 4.43 5.12
CA TYR A 34 -14.92 5.59 4.65
C TYR A 34 -15.87 6.13 5.73
N ASP A 35 -16.61 5.24 6.41
CA ASP A 35 -17.51 5.62 7.50
C ASP A 35 -16.74 6.26 8.67
N ASP A 36 -15.60 5.68 9.06
CA ASP A 36 -14.71 6.21 10.09
C ASP A 36 -14.19 7.61 9.70
N PHE A 37 -13.79 7.80 8.43
CA PHE A 37 -13.35 9.08 7.89
C PHE A 37 -14.46 10.14 7.95
N ILE A 38 -15.68 9.79 7.52
CA ILE A 38 -16.83 10.70 7.57
C ILE A 38 -17.21 11.04 9.01
N ALA A 39 -17.18 10.07 9.92
CA ALA A 39 -17.42 10.30 11.35
C ALA A 39 -16.39 11.28 11.94
N HIS A 40 -15.11 11.10 11.60
CA HIS A 40 -14.05 12.02 12.00
C HIS A 40 -14.30 13.44 11.48
N MET A 41 -14.55 13.60 10.18
CA MET A 41 -14.81 14.90 9.56
C MET A 41 -16.04 15.61 10.13
N ARG A 42 -17.05 14.85 10.58
CA ARG A 42 -18.23 15.40 11.26
C ARG A 42 -17.97 15.82 12.70
N GLY A 43 -17.03 15.16 13.38
CA GLY A 43 -16.62 15.46 14.76
C GLY A 43 -15.60 16.59 14.87
N VAL A 44 -14.88 16.91 13.80
CA VAL A 44 -14.03 18.11 13.70
C VAL A 44 -14.93 19.32 13.42
N LYS A 45 -15.50 19.89 14.48
CA LYS A 45 -16.15 21.22 14.50
C LYS A 45 -15.30 22.22 15.27
#